data_AF-A0A2V8HE77-F1
#
_entry.id   AF-A0A2V8HE77-F1
#
_cell.length_a   1.000
_cell.length_b   1.000
_cell.length_c   1.000
_cell.angle_alpha   90.00
_cell.angle_beta   90.00
_cell.angle_gamma   90.00
#
_symmetry.space_group_name_H-M   'P 1'
#
loop_
_entity.id
_entity.type
_entity.pdbx_description
1 polymer ?
#
loop_
_entity_poly.entity_id
_entity_poly.type
_entity_poly.pdbx_seq_one_letter_code
_entity_poly.pdbx_strand_id
1 'polypeptide(L)'
;MRLRVACAAVPALIGLVVAGAAAPLFWRGGSLNLAEAAALRDAGEAVRLIASGADPNATYPLRPGILAAESLTPLEAAVGARRAEMVELLMLHGAKVDLAGWRRLNCFAQKTGATDVVTTLDHFAPATARASCEGISTPF
;
A
#
# COMPACT_ATOMS: atom_id res chain seq x y z
N MET A 1 -66.54 24.81 -25.60
CA MET A 1 -66.11 26.00 -24.83
C MET A 1 -66.40 25.75 -23.35
N ARG A 2 -65.40 25.36 -22.57
CA ARG A 2 -65.36 25.40 -21.09
C ARG A 2 -63.88 25.33 -20.65
N LEU A 3 -63.61 26.01 -19.55
CA LEU A 3 -62.39 26.72 -19.14
C LEU A 3 -61.08 25.91 -19.07
N ARG A 4 -60.00 26.61 -19.40
CA ARG A 4 -58.60 26.29 -19.07
C ARG A 4 -58.39 26.35 -17.55
N VAL A 5 -57.71 25.36 -16.98
CA VAL A 5 -57.04 25.47 -15.67
C VAL A 5 -55.54 25.42 -15.94
N ALA A 6 -54.84 26.43 -15.41
CA ALA A 6 -53.41 26.64 -15.54
C ALA A 6 -52.67 26.20 -14.27
N CYS A 7 -51.35 26.01 -14.41
CA CYS A 7 -50.33 25.83 -13.36
C CYS A 7 -50.43 24.50 -12.57
N ALA A 8 -49.37 23.79 -12.23
CA ALA A 8 -47.95 24.08 -12.19
C ALA A 8 -47.15 22.78 -12.38
N ALA A 9 -45.91 22.92 -12.83
CA ALA A 9 -44.93 21.84 -12.92
C ALA A 9 -44.69 21.16 -11.57
N VAL A 10 -44.68 19.82 -11.55
CA VAL A 10 -43.87 19.03 -10.62
C VAL A 10 -43.41 17.77 -11.37
N PRO A 11 -42.13 17.64 -11.78
CA PRO A 11 -41.61 16.34 -12.16
C PRO A 11 -41.58 15.46 -10.89
N ALA A 12 -42.44 14.45 -10.85
CA ALA A 12 -42.49 13.50 -9.76
C ALA A 12 -41.23 12.61 -9.79
N LEU A 13 -40.27 13.01 -8.96
CA LEU A 13 -39.41 12.16 -8.13
C LEU A 13 -38.55 11.11 -8.86
N ILE A 14 -37.29 11.50 -9.07
CA ILE A 14 -36.14 10.59 -8.96
C ILE A 14 -36.16 10.03 -7.52
N GLY A 15 -36.70 8.83 -7.36
CA GLY A 15 -36.75 8.09 -6.10
C GLY A 15 -35.58 7.13 -5.96
N LEU A 16 -34.59 7.56 -5.20
CA LEU A 16 -33.37 6.88 -4.77
C LEU A 16 -33.64 5.62 -3.93
N VAL A 17 -32.97 4.49 -4.22
CA VAL A 17 -32.61 3.50 -3.18
C VAL A 17 -31.23 2.91 -3.51
N VAL A 18 -30.15 3.59 -3.10
CA VAL A 18 -28.90 2.90 -2.75
C VAL A 18 -28.99 2.62 -1.26
N ALA A 19 -29.78 1.63 -0.90
CA ALA A 19 -29.86 1.14 0.47
C ALA A 19 -29.00 -0.11 0.60
N GLY A 20 -28.10 -0.08 1.56
CA GLY A 20 -27.37 -1.24 2.04
C GLY A 20 -25.88 -1.11 1.77
N ALA A 21 -25.15 -0.73 2.82
CA ALA A 21 -23.71 -0.84 2.95
C ALA A 21 -23.26 -2.32 2.94
N ALA A 22 -23.57 -3.06 1.89
CA ALA A 22 -22.81 -4.22 1.50
C ALA A 22 -21.72 -3.69 0.59
N ALA A 23 -20.51 -3.53 1.13
CA ALA A 23 -19.34 -3.56 0.26
C ALA A 23 -19.54 -4.73 -0.71
N PRO A 24 -19.42 -4.52 -2.03
CA PRO A 24 -19.75 -5.54 -3.02
C PRO A 24 -19.12 -6.87 -2.63
N LEU A 25 -19.79 -8.00 -2.87
CA LEU A 25 -19.39 -9.33 -2.38
C LEU A 25 -17.95 -9.78 -2.73
N PHE A 26 -17.26 -9.06 -3.62
CA PHE A 26 -15.85 -9.23 -3.93
C PHE A 26 -14.88 -8.51 -2.98
N TRP A 27 -15.36 -7.60 -2.10
CA TRP A 27 -14.62 -6.92 -1.03
C TRP A 27 -14.63 -7.69 0.30
N ARG A 28 -14.60 -9.03 0.27
CA ARG A 28 -14.64 -9.91 1.47
C ARG A 28 -13.31 -10.02 2.24
N GLY A 29 -12.33 -9.17 1.94
CA GLY A 29 -11.00 -9.20 2.57
C GLY A 29 -10.85 -8.41 3.86
N GLY A 30 -11.82 -7.59 4.28
CA GLY A 30 -11.58 -6.57 5.31
C GLY A 30 -10.62 -5.47 4.83
N SER A 31 -10.48 -4.37 5.59
CA SER A 31 -9.54 -3.30 5.24
C SER A 31 -8.10 -3.80 5.39
N LEU A 32 -7.24 -3.48 4.43
CA LEU A 32 -5.80 -3.76 4.53
C LEU A 32 -5.21 -2.91 5.65
N ASN A 33 -4.18 -3.42 6.33
CA ASN A 33 -3.25 -2.54 7.03
C ASN A 33 -2.16 -2.03 6.06
N LEU A 34 -1.30 -1.13 6.52
CA LEU A 34 -0.37 -0.44 5.64
C LEU A 34 0.69 -1.38 5.03
N ALA A 35 1.15 -2.39 5.76
CA ALA A 35 2.09 -3.37 5.21
C ALA A 35 1.43 -4.29 4.17
N GLU A 36 0.17 -4.68 4.39
CA GLU A 36 -0.57 -5.47 3.41
C GLU A 36 -0.89 -4.67 2.14
N ALA A 37 -1.28 -3.39 2.28
CA ALA A 37 -1.47 -2.49 1.14
C ALA A 37 -0.17 -2.34 0.33
N ALA A 38 0.97 -2.21 1.00
CA ALA A 38 2.28 -2.18 0.37
C ALA A 38 2.61 -3.48 -0.38
N ALA A 39 2.40 -4.64 0.24
CA ALA A 39 2.67 -5.94 -0.40
C ALA A 39 1.77 -6.18 -1.64
N LEU A 40 0.49 -5.81 -1.54
CA LEU A 40 -0.52 -6.02 -2.57
C LEU A 40 -0.54 -4.92 -3.65
N ARG A 41 0.38 -3.94 -3.58
CA ARG A 41 0.48 -2.80 -4.52
C ARG A 41 -0.78 -1.93 -4.56
N ASP A 42 -1.47 -1.81 -3.43
CA ASP A 42 -2.62 -0.93 -3.26
C ASP A 42 -2.17 0.46 -2.82
N ALA A 43 -1.64 1.23 -3.77
CA ALA A 43 -1.12 2.58 -3.54
C ALA A 43 -2.18 3.53 -2.97
N GLY A 44 -3.44 3.41 -3.44
CA GLY A 44 -4.54 4.24 -2.98
C GLY A 44 -4.86 3.99 -1.51
N GLU A 45 -4.95 2.72 -1.12
CA GLU A 45 -5.17 2.35 0.27
C GLU A 45 -3.98 2.71 1.16
N ALA A 46 -2.75 2.53 0.69
CA ALA A 46 -1.55 2.93 1.42
C ALA A 46 -1.54 4.43 1.72
N VAL A 47 -1.82 5.28 0.70
CA VAL A 47 -1.91 6.74 0.89
C VAL A 47 -3.05 7.09 1.83
N ARG A 48 -4.23 6.46 1.68
CA ARG A 48 -5.37 6.70 2.57
C ARG A 48 -5.05 6.36 4.03
N LEU A 49 -4.37 5.23 4.28
CA LEU A 49 -3.97 4.79 5.60
C LEU A 49 -2.96 5.77 6.23
N ILE A 50 -1.94 6.19 5.48
CA ILE A 50 -0.95 7.17 5.94
C ILE A 50 -1.63 8.51 6.25
N ALA A 51 -2.52 8.99 5.37
CA ALA A 51 -3.30 10.20 5.59
C ALA A 51 -4.24 10.10 6.82
N SER A 52 -4.62 8.88 7.20
CA SER A 52 -5.42 8.60 8.41
C SER A 52 -4.56 8.42 9.67
N GLY A 53 -3.24 8.62 9.59
CA GLY A 53 -2.31 8.55 10.71
C GLY A 53 -1.59 7.22 10.89
N ALA A 54 -1.67 6.28 9.93
CA ALA A 54 -0.83 5.09 9.96
C ALA A 54 0.65 5.49 9.83
N ASP A 55 1.50 4.99 10.73
CA ASP A 55 2.94 5.24 10.71
C ASP A 55 3.63 4.36 9.66
N PRO A 56 4.27 4.93 8.62
CA PRO A 56 4.97 4.16 7.59
C PRO A 56 6.22 3.42 8.11
N ASN A 57 6.64 3.66 9.35
CA ASN A 57 7.77 2.99 10.00
C ASN A 57 7.35 1.94 11.03
N ALA A 58 6.06 1.83 11.33
CA ALA A 58 5.56 0.83 12.29
C ALA A 58 5.52 -0.56 11.64
N THR A 59 5.66 -1.59 12.47
CA THR A 59 5.44 -2.98 12.07
C THR A 59 3.95 -3.30 12.13
N TYR A 60 3.42 -3.93 11.08
CA TYR A 60 2.02 -4.36 11.00
C TYR A 60 1.95 -5.88 10.86
N PRO A 61 0.93 -6.54 11.44
CA PRO A 61 0.70 -7.96 11.25
C PRO A 61 0.30 -8.26 9.80
N LEU A 62 0.70 -9.41 9.26
CA LEU A 62 0.27 -9.86 7.94
C LEU A 62 -0.68 -11.03 8.08
N ARG A 63 -1.74 -11.04 7.26
CA ARG A 63 -2.58 -12.23 7.12
C ARG A 63 -1.82 -13.35 6.40
N PRO A 64 -2.15 -14.62 6.73
CA PRO A 64 -1.60 -15.77 6.03
C PRO A 64 -1.83 -15.67 4.51
N GLY A 65 -0.81 -16.04 3.74
CA GLY A 65 -0.87 -16.08 2.27
C GLY A 65 -0.50 -14.78 1.55
N ILE A 66 -0.19 -13.70 2.27
CA ILE A 66 0.35 -12.47 1.67
C ILE A 66 1.86 -12.60 1.47
N LEU A 67 2.60 -12.84 2.55
CA LEU A 67 4.03 -13.14 2.55
C LEU A 67 4.32 -14.20 3.62
N ALA A 68 5.47 -14.87 3.53
CA ALA A 68 5.92 -15.85 4.52
C ALA A 68 6.50 -15.19 5.79
N ALA A 69 5.76 -14.24 6.36
CA ALA A 69 6.12 -13.49 7.55
C ALA A 69 4.86 -13.14 8.36
N GLU A 70 4.96 -13.13 9.68
CA GLU A 70 3.82 -12.79 10.55
C GLU A 70 3.58 -11.28 10.67
N SER A 71 4.64 -10.48 10.54
CA SER A 71 4.57 -9.02 10.61
C SER A 71 5.77 -8.37 9.93
N LEU A 72 5.57 -7.20 9.32
CA LEU A 72 6.61 -6.45 8.61
C LEU A 72 6.31 -4.94 8.71
N THR A 73 7.35 -4.12 8.56
CA THR A 73 7.14 -2.72 8.17
C THR A 73 6.57 -2.66 6.74
N PRO A 74 5.87 -1.56 6.38
CA PRO A 74 5.40 -1.39 5.01
C PRO A 74 6.50 -1.45 3.97
N LEU A 75 7.68 -0.91 4.28
CA LEU A 75 8.83 -0.92 3.37
C LEU A 75 9.36 -2.35 3.16
N GLU A 76 9.51 -3.13 4.23
CA GLU A 76 9.88 -4.54 4.12
C GLU A 76 8.87 -5.35 3.32
N ALA A 77 7.57 -5.10 3.51
CA ALA A 77 6.50 -5.76 2.77
C ALA A 77 6.52 -5.42 1.27
N ALA A 78 6.77 -4.15 0.91
CA ALA A 78 6.94 -3.74 -0.48
C ALA A 78 8.16 -4.42 -1.13
N VAL A 79 9.30 -4.47 -0.43
CA VAL A 79 10.51 -5.16 -0.92
C VAL A 79 10.29 -6.67 -1.05
N GLY A 80 9.71 -7.30 -0.03
CA GLY A 80 9.35 -8.72 0.01
C GLY A 80 8.45 -9.14 -1.16
N ALA A 81 7.47 -8.31 -1.48
CA ALA A 81 6.53 -8.52 -2.59
C ALA A 81 7.01 -7.97 -3.94
N ARG A 82 8.25 -7.47 -4.03
CA ARG A 82 8.86 -6.91 -5.24
C ARG A 82 8.06 -5.75 -5.86
N ARG A 83 7.67 -4.78 -5.03
CA ARG A 83 6.85 -3.63 -5.42
C ARG A 83 7.68 -2.35 -5.40
N ALA A 84 8.48 -2.14 -6.44
CA ALA A 84 9.35 -0.96 -6.56
C ALA A 84 8.58 0.36 -6.39
N GLU A 85 7.38 0.50 -6.97
CA GLU A 85 6.61 1.73 -6.87
C GLU A 85 6.07 1.97 -5.45
N MET A 86 5.80 0.89 -4.70
CA MET A 86 5.42 0.99 -3.29
C MET A 86 6.61 1.36 -2.41
N VAL A 87 7.82 0.91 -2.75
CA VAL A 87 9.05 1.37 -2.07
C VAL A 87 9.18 2.88 -2.22
N GLU A 88 9.09 3.40 -3.45
CA GLU A 88 9.17 4.84 -3.72
C GLU A 88 8.07 5.62 -3.00
N LEU A 89 6.80 5.18 -3.12
CA LEU A 89 5.67 5.80 -2.44
C LEU A 89 5.88 5.89 -0.94
N LEU A 90 6.27 4.79 -0.29
CA LEU A 90 6.47 4.77 1.17
C LEU A 90 7.62 5.69 1.59
N MET A 91 8.73 5.72 0.85
CA MET A 91 9.85 6.61 1.13
C MET A 91 9.46 8.09 0.99
N LEU A 92 8.70 8.44 -0.05
CA LEU A 92 8.14 9.79 -0.23
C LEU A 92 7.17 10.18 0.90
N HIS A 93 6.49 9.21 1.49
CA HIS A 93 5.57 9.39 2.59
C HIS A 93 6.20 9.19 3.99
N GLY A 94 7.53 9.20 4.10
CA GLY A 94 8.23 9.28 5.39
C GLY A 94 8.64 7.93 5.99
N ALA A 95 8.57 6.84 5.21
CA ALA A 95 9.31 5.63 5.56
C ALA A 95 10.81 5.93 5.59
N LYS A 96 11.50 5.37 6.58
CA LYS A 96 12.93 5.55 6.81
C LYS A 96 13.62 4.20 6.78
N VAL A 97 14.83 4.21 6.26
CA VAL A 97 15.70 3.04 6.26
C VAL A 97 17.09 3.49 6.72
N ASP A 98 17.60 2.84 7.76
CA ASP A 98 18.98 3.06 8.20
C ASP A 98 19.96 2.23 7.33
N LEU A 99 21.26 2.40 7.57
CA LEU A 99 22.28 1.69 6.79
C LEU A 99 22.13 0.17 6.88
N ALA A 100 21.80 -0.36 8.06
CA ALA A 100 21.68 -1.81 8.27
C ALA A 100 20.44 -2.36 7.56
N GLY A 101 19.29 -1.69 7.71
CA GLY A 101 18.04 -2.01 7.03
C GLY A 101 18.18 -1.92 5.51
N TRP A 102 18.82 -0.86 5.01
CA TRP A 102 19.01 -0.67 3.57
C TRP A 102 19.85 -1.81 3.00
N ARG A 103 20.95 -2.19 3.66
CA ARG A 103 21.79 -3.31 3.22
C ARG A 103 21.02 -4.62 3.23
N ARG A 104 20.23 -4.90 4.28
CA ARG A 104 19.40 -6.12 4.34
C ARG A 104 18.38 -6.17 3.20
N LEU A 105 17.64 -5.09 2.98
CA LEU A 105 16.61 -5.00 1.94
C LEU A 105 17.20 -5.07 0.54
N ASN A 106 18.28 -4.33 0.28
CA ASN A 106 18.97 -4.30 -1.01
C ASN A 106 19.55 -5.69 -1.33
N CYS A 107 20.21 -6.35 -0.37
CA CYS A 107 20.73 -7.71 -0.56
C CYS A 107 19.65 -8.77 -0.76
N PHE A 108 18.51 -8.64 -0.07
CA PHE A 108 17.36 -9.51 -0.34
C PHE A 108 16.81 -9.30 -1.75
N ALA A 109 16.63 -8.05 -2.18
CA ALA A 109 16.19 -7.73 -3.53
C ALA A 109 17.16 -8.26 -4.60
N GLN A 110 18.48 -8.17 -4.36
CA GLN A 110 19.49 -8.77 -5.24
C GLN A 110 19.36 -10.30 -5.30
N LYS A 111 19.30 -11.00 -4.15
CA LYS A 111 19.18 -12.46 -4.09
C LYS A 111 17.92 -13.00 -4.77
N THR A 112 16.84 -12.23 -4.72
CA THR A 112 15.56 -12.60 -5.33
C THR A 112 15.43 -12.16 -6.79
N GLY A 113 16.35 -11.34 -7.29
CA GLY A 113 16.34 -10.81 -8.66
C GLY A 113 15.31 -9.69 -8.89
N ALA A 114 14.95 -8.95 -7.84
CA ALA A 114 14.07 -7.78 -7.92
C ALA A 114 14.87 -6.53 -8.30
N THR A 115 15.37 -6.48 -9.54
CA THR A 115 16.29 -5.43 -10.02
C THR A 115 15.69 -4.03 -9.99
N ASP A 116 14.38 -3.91 -10.21
CA ASP A 116 13.61 -2.67 -10.08
C ASP A 116 13.58 -2.15 -8.63
N VAL A 117 13.40 -3.06 -7.66
CA VAL A 117 13.47 -2.73 -6.23
C VAL A 117 14.89 -2.33 -5.84
N VAL A 118 15.92 -3.01 -6.34
CA VAL A 118 17.33 -2.61 -6.10
C VAL A 118 17.56 -1.18 -6.60
N THR A 119 17.19 -0.91 -7.85
CA THR A 119 17.34 0.42 -8.46
C THR A 119 16.62 1.49 -7.65
N THR A 120 15.40 1.19 -7.18
CA THR A 120 14.62 2.12 -6.37
C THR A 120 15.25 2.36 -5.00
N LEU A 121 15.71 1.29 -4.31
CA LEU A 121 16.39 1.42 -3.02
C LEU A 121 17.70 2.21 -3.14
N ASP A 122 18.41 2.11 -4.28
CA ASP A 122 19.65 2.84 -4.52
C ASP A 122 19.42 4.36 -4.58
N HIS A 123 18.26 4.82 -5.06
CA HIS A 123 17.90 6.25 -5.02
C HIS A 123 17.80 6.81 -3.60
N PHE A 124 17.51 5.94 -2.63
CA PHE A 124 17.39 6.30 -1.21
C PHE A 124 18.54 5.75 -0.36
N ALA A 125 19.64 5.37 -1.00
CA ALA A 125 20.80 4.82 -0.30
C ALA A 125 21.39 5.84 0.69
N PRO A 126 21.65 5.44 1.95
CA PRO A 126 22.41 6.27 2.87
C PRO A 126 23.78 6.62 2.29
N ALA A 127 24.31 7.82 2.57
CA ALA A 127 25.57 8.30 1.96
C ALA A 127 26.78 7.38 2.17
N THR A 128 26.77 6.55 3.22
CA THR A 128 27.83 5.59 3.55
C THR A 128 27.55 4.16 3.05
N ALA A 129 26.48 3.98 2.27
CA ALA A 129 26.07 2.69 1.76
C ALA A 129 27.11 2.08 0.82
N ARG A 130 27.34 0.78 1.01
CA ARG A 130 28.14 -0.05 0.10
C ARG A 130 27.33 -1.29 -0.26
N ALA A 131 27.25 -1.59 -1.55
CA ALA A 131 26.51 -2.74 -2.10
C ALA A 131 27.28 -4.06 -1.90
N SER A 132 27.66 -4.38 -0.65
CA SER A 132 28.21 -5.69 -0.31
C SER A 132 27.23 -6.46 0.58
N CYS A 133 26.89 -7.66 0.10
CA CYS A 133 25.99 -8.61 0.73
C CYS A 133 26.71 -9.75 1.47
N GLU A 134 28.03 -9.67 1.56
CA GLU A 134 28.83 -10.64 2.31
C GLU A 134 28.46 -10.59 3.81
N GLY A 135 28.17 -11.75 4.39
CA GLY A 135 27.80 -11.88 5.81
C GLY A 135 26.40 -11.35 6.16
N ILE A 136 25.59 -10.90 5.19
CA ILE A 136 24.24 -10.40 5.45
C ILE A 136 23.24 -11.55 5.42
N SER A 137 22.67 -11.86 6.59
CA SER A 137 21.49 -12.72 6.69
C SER A 137 20.25 -11.94 6.23
N THR A 138 19.53 -12.51 5.27
CA THR A 138 18.27 -11.96 4.79
C THR A 138 17.12 -12.66 5.53
N PRO A 139 16.21 -11.93 6.19
CA PRO A 139 15.24 -12.48 7.14
C PRO A 139 13.98 -13.09 6.50
N PHE A 140 13.89 -13.05 5.17
CA PHE A 140 12.89 -13.71 4.35
C PHE A 140 13.60 -14.57 3.30
#